data_AF-A0A1C5QQS3-F1
#
_entry.id   AF-A0A1C5QQS3-F1
#
_cell.length_a   1.000
_cell.length_b   1.000
_cell.length_c   1.000
_cell.angle_alpha   90.00
_cell.angle_beta   90.00
_cell.angle_gamma   90.00
#
_symmetry.space_group_name_H-M   'P 1'
#
loop_
_entity.id
_entity.type
_entity.pdbx_description
1 polymer ?
#
loop_
_entity_poly.entity_id
_entity_poly.type
_entity_poly.pdbx_seq_one_letter_code
_entity_poly.pdbx_strand_id
1 'polypeptide(L)'
;MSAVAEASPSIRARDNLSALGLHEMAASLPDYVRMVSAGERDFCSALEEMTRVEVAAREARIVRQRIRSSGFPYVKGLADFDWDFQPSVPRARIEELATLRFIERAENVLLVGSPGVGKTHLAVAIGIEAVRAGREVRFMDCARLVEDLQDAQARGILKKRLKYYAHSKLLVIDELGYLDIGEGGADLLFQLISTRYEQRSTIITTNVGIGGWGKVFGDDVAASAIADRVCHHCHVIKITGRSYRLKDLPRERRGTE
;
A
#
# COMPACT_ATOMS: atom_id res chain seq x y z
N MET A 1 -27.32 48.34 13.95
CA MET A 1 -27.51 46.88 14.07
C MET A 1 -27.81 46.35 12.69
N SER A 2 -26.74 45.91 12.02
CA SER A 2 -26.62 45.76 10.56
C SER A 2 -27.27 44.48 10.02
N ALA A 3 -28.17 44.64 9.05
CA ALA A 3 -28.49 43.87 7.84
C ALA A 3 -27.97 42.42 7.59
N VAL A 4 -27.67 41.61 8.61
CA VAL A 4 -27.12 40.24 8.45
C VAL A 4 -28.18 39.14 8.68
N ALA A 5 -29.46 39.49 8.88
CA ALA A 5 -30.40 38.58 9.55
C ALA A 5 -31.30 37.66 8.70
N GLU A 6 -31.37 37.74 7.35
CA GLU A 6 -32.23 36.79 6.60
C GLU A 6 -31.59 36.30 5.29
N ALA A 7 -30.51 35.53 5.40
CA ALA A 7 -30.09 34.67 4.30
C ALA A 7 -31.22 33.66 3.99
N SER A 8 -31.62 33.50 2.73
CA SER A 8 -32.63 32.52 2.27
C SER A 8 -32.45 31.15 2.97
N PRO A 9 -33.52 30.39 3.30
CA PRO A 9 -33.39 29.05 3.88
C PRO A 9 -32.38 28.15 3.16
N SER A 10 -32.24 28.29 1.82
CA SER A 10 -31.25 27.57 1.03
C SER A 10 -29.80 27.97 1.34
N ILE A 11 -29.53 29.24 1.60
CA ILE A 11 -28.20 29.74 1.98
C ILE A 11 -27.84 29.22 3.38
N ARG A 12 -28.76 29.30 4.34
CA ARG A 12 -28.53 28.75 5.69
C ARG A 12 -28.29 27.25 5.66
N ALA A 13 -29.05 26.51 4.84
CA ALA A 13 -28.83 25.07 4.65
C ALA A 13 -27.43 24.78 4.08
N ARG A 14 -26.97 25.56 3.09
CA ARG A 14 -25.61 25.43 2.54
C ARG A 14 -24.52 25.68 3.58
N ASP A 15 -24.69 26.71 4.40
CA ASP A 15 -23.73 27.09 5.43
C ASP A 15 -23.68 26.01 6.54
N ASN A 16 -24.84 25.46 6.92
CA ASN A 16 -24.94 24.32 7.84
C ASN A 16 -24.24 23.07 7.28
N LEU A 17 -24.45 22.74 6.00
CA LEU A 17 -23.77 21.61 5.35
C LEU A 17 -22.25 21.80 5.36
N SER A 18 -21.77 23.02 5.10
CA SER A 18 -20.34 23.33 5.15
C SER A 18 -19.77 23.21 6.57
N ALA A 19 -20.51 23.68 7.59
CA ALA A 19 -20.12 23.55 8.99
C ALA A 19 -20.08 22.08 9.46
N LEU A 20 -20.92 21.23 8.88
CA LEU A 20 -20.91 19.77 9.10
C LEU A 20 -19.82 19.04 8.30
N GLY A 21 -19.05 19.74 7.46
CA GLY A 21 -18.02 19.15 6.59
C GLY A 21 -18.56 18.47 5.32
N LEU A 22 -19.84 18.68 5.00
CA LEU A 22 -20.54 18.13 3.83
C LEU A 22 -20.36 19.06 2.61
N HIS A 23 -19.10 19.30 2.22
CA HIS A 23 -18.72 20.33 1.27
C HIS A 23 -19.26 20.11 -0.15
N GLU A 24 -19.35 18.86 -0.62
CA GLU A 24 -19.89 18.54 -1.94
C GLU A 24 -21.42 18.68 -1.96
N MET A 25 -22.09 18.31 -0.86
CA MET A 25 -23.53 18.62 -0.71
C MET A 25 -23.78 20.12 -0.72
N ALA A 26 -22.96 20.88 0.01
CA ALA A 26 -23.09 22.33 0.06
C ALA A 26 -22.87 22.97 -1.32
N ALA A 27 -21.88 22.48 -2.08
CA ALA A 27 -21.58 22.99 -3.42
C ALA A 27 -22.70 22.70 -4.42
N SER A 28 -23.32 21.52 -4.35
CA SER A 28 -24.36 21.08 -5.29
C SER A 28 -25.79 21.52 -4.92
N LEU A 29 -26.04 21.92 -3.66
CA LEU A 29 -27.37 22.30 -3.17
C LEU A 29 -28.12 23.32 -4.07
N PRO A 30 -27.49 24.40 -4.60
CA PRO A 30 -28.20 25.38 -5.44
C PRO A 30 -28.83 24.76 -6.70
N ASP A 31 -28.14 23.82 -7.33
CA ASP A 31 -28.61 23.16 -8.56
C ASP A 31 -29.77 22.22 -8.25
N TYR A 32 -29.67 21.42 -7.18
CA TYR A 32 -30.77 20.54 -6.78
C TYR A 32 -32.01 21.31 -6.31
N VAL A 33 -31.86 22.45 -5.62
CA VAL A 33 -32.99 23.32 -5.26
C VAL A 33 -33.73 23.80 -6.52
N ARG A 34 -33.00 24.18 -7.58
CA ARG A 34 -33.58 24.56 -8.86
C ARG A 34 -34.33 23.40 -9.52
N MET A 35 -33.72 22.22 -9.61
CA MET A 35 -34.33 21.03 -10.23
C MET A 35 -35.63 20.62 -9.51
N VAL A 36 -35.64 20.67 -8.18
CA VAL A 36 -36.84 20.37 -7.38
C VAL A 36 -37.93 21.42 -7.62
N SER A 37 -37.54 22.70 -7.69
CA SER A 37 -38.49 23.79 -7.94
C SER A 37 -39.10 23.75 -9.35
N ALA A 38 -38.34 23.25 -10.33
CA ALA A 38 -38.78 23.05 -11.71
C ALA A 38 -39.59 21.76 -11.92
N GLY A 39 -39.72 20.89 -10.90
CA GLY A 39 -40.36 19.58 -11.02
C GLY A 39 -39.55 18.56 -11.82
N GLU A 40 -38.28 18.85 -12.13
CA GLU A 40 -37.38 17.95 -12.85
C GLU A 40 -36.87 16.80 -11.96
N ARG A 41 -36.90 16.99 -10.64
CA ARG A 41 -36.60 15.95 -9.64
C ARG A 41 -37.48 16.08 -8.41
N ASP A 42 -37.75 14.94 -7.77
CA ASP A 42 -38.33 14.94 -6.43
C ASP A 42 -37.26 15.21 -5.35
N PHE A 43 -37.71 15.70 -4.19
CA PHE A 43 -36.83 16.05 -3.07
C PHE A 43 -36.02 14.86 -2.54
N CYS A 44 -36.63 13.68 -2.44
CA CYS A 44 -35.96 12.49 -1.91
C CYS A 44 -34.82 12.04 -2.83
N SER A 45 -35.05 12.02 -4.14
CA SER A 45 -34.01 11.74 -5.13
C SER A 45 -32.91 12.79 -5.10
N ALA A 46 -33.24 14.08 -5.04
CA ALA A 46 -32.24 15.13 -4.93
C ALA A 46 -31.36 14.97 -3.68
N LEU A 47 -31.98 14.66 -2.52
CA LEU A 47 -31.26 14.43 -1.27
C LEU A 47 -30.37 13.17 -1.34
N GLU A 48 -30.88 12.06 -1.88
CA GLU A 48 -30.10 10.83 -2.09
C GLU A 48 -28.87 11.11 -2.93
N GLU A 49 -29.00 11.80 -4.06
CA GLU A 49 -27.86 12.06 -4.93
C GLU A 49 -26.83 12.98 -4.30
N MET A 50 -27.27 14.05 -3.63
CA MET A 50 -26.36 14.92 -2.87
C MET A 50 -25.58 14.12 -1.83
N THR A 51 -26.27 13.29 -1.04
CA THR A 51 -25.61 12.46 -0.02
C THR A 51 -24.67 11.42 -0.64
N ARG A 52 -25.04 10.82 -1.77
CA ARG A 52 -24.21 9.85 -2.51
C ARG A 52 -22.90 10.48 -2.98
N VAL A 53 -22.96 11.69 -3.54
CA VAL A 53 -21.75 12.43 -3.98
C VAL A 53 -20.83 12.72 -2.79
N GLU A 54 -21.40 13.16 -1.66
CA GLU A 54 -20.61 13.46 -0.46
C GLU A 54 -19.98 12.21 0.17
N VAL A 55 -20.73 11.11 0.24
CA VAL A 55 -20.21 9.82 0.71
C VAL A 55 -19.05 9.38 -0.17
N ALA A 56 -19.21 9.39 -1.49
CA ALA A 56 -18.14 9.03 -2.43
C ALA A 56 -16.90 9.95 -2.27
N ALA A 57 -17.10 11.25 -2.11
CA ALA A 57 -16.00 12.20 -1.90
C ALA A 57 -15.30 11.98 -0.55
N ARG A 58 -16.05 11.64 0.51
CA ARG A 58 -15.50 11.28 1.82
C ARG A 58 -14.68 10.00 1.75
N GLU A 59 -15.19 8.95 1.11
CA GLU A 59 -14.47 7.69 0.89
C GLU A 59 -13.18 7.93 0.11
N ALA A 60 -13.24 8.70 -0.98
CA ALA A 60 -12.06 9.06 -1.77
C ALA A 60 -11.04 9.89 -0.97
N ARG A 61 -11.48 10.78 -0.07
CA ARG A 61 -10.58 11.50 0.86
C ARG A 61 -9.90 10.56 1.84
N ILE A 62 -10.64 9.63 2.44
CA ILE A 62 -10.12 8.63 3.38
C ILE A 62 -9.08 7.73 2.71
N VAL A 63 -9.38 7.20 1.51
CA VAL A 63 -8.46 6.36 0.75
C VAL A 63 -7.18 7.13 0.41
N ARG A 64 -7.29 8.36 -0.11
CA ARG A 64 -6.12 9.21 -0.40
C ARG A 64 -5.26 9.47 0.84
N GLN A 65 -5.88 9.75 1.97
CA GLN A 65 -5.16 9.93 3.24
C GLN A 65 -4.45 8.65 3.66
N ARG A 66 -5.12 7.50 3.59
CA ARG A 66 -4.53 6.20 3.93
C ARG A 66 -3.32 5.88 3.04
N ILE A 67 -3.44 6.03 1.71
CA ILE A 67 -2.33 5.85 0.77
C ILE A 67 -1.14 6.73 1.16
N ARG A 68 -1.39 8.01 1.48
CA ARG A 68 -0.33 8.94 1.91
C ARG A 68 0.34 8.49 3.21
N SER A 69 -0.43 7.98 4.17
CA SER A 69 0.09 7.52 5.47
C SER A 69 0.74 6.13 5.43
N SER A 70 0.52 5.35 4.35
CA SER A 70 1.07 3.99 4.22
C SER A 70 2.57 3.96 3.93
N GLY A 71 3.19 5.08 3.56
CA GLY A 71 4.64 5.15 3.30
C GLY A 71 5.06 4.71 1.90
N PHE A 72 4.13 4.58 0.94
CA PHE A 72 4.48 4.22 -0.44
C PHE A 72 5.42 5.27 -1.07
N PRO A 73 6.45 4.84 -1.83
CA PRO A 73 7.38 5.77 -2.48
C PRO A 73 6.73 6.53 -3.65
N TYR A 74 5.68 5.95 -4.24
CA TYR A 74 4.88 6.52 -5.33
C TYR A 74 3.52 5.83 -5.37
N VAL A 75 2.58 6.40 -6.15
CA VAL A 75 1.24 5.83 -6.36
C VAL A 75 1.13 5.33 -7.79
N LYS A 76 1.30 4.02 -7.99
CA LYS A 76 1.13 3.34 -9.28
C LYS A 76 0.39 2.03 -9.08
N GLY A 77 -0.67 1.81 -9.84
CA GLY A 77 -1.47 0.59 -9.82
C GLY A 77 -0.98 -0.45 -10.82
N LEU A 78 -1.74 -1.54 -10.95
CA LEU A 78 -1.47 -2.60 -11.94
C LEU A 78 -1.72 -2.13 -13.38
N ALA A 79 -2.61 -1.16 -13.58
CA ALA A 79 -2.84 -0.54 -14.88
C ALA A 79 -1.62 0.24 -15.41
N ASP A 80 -0.74 0.70 -14.51
CA ASP A 80 0.49 1.41 -14.85
C ASP A 80 1.66 0.45 -15.12
N PHE A 81 1.46 -0.86 -14.96
CA PHE A 81 2.50 -1.86 -15.16
C PHE A 81 2.57 -2.28 -16.64
N ASP A 82 3.76 -2.19 -17.22
CA ASP A 82 4.04 -2.57 -18.60
C ASP A 82 4.29 -4.08 -18.70
N TRP A 83 3.23 -4.83 -18.95
CA TRP A 83 3.25 -6.29 -19.04
C TRP A 83 4.05 -6.80 -20.24
N ASP A 84 4.07 -6.04 -21.33
CA ASP A 84 4.79 -6.41 -22.55
C ASP A 84 6.31 -6.26 -22.36
N PHE A 85 6.74 -5.27 -21.58
CA PHE A 85 8.15 -5.12 -21.22
C PHE A 85 8.64 -6.21 -20.25
N GLN A 86 7.77 -6.71 -19.36
CA GLN A 86 8.11 -7.73 -18.37
C GLN A 86 7.26 -9.01 -18.50
N PRO A 87 7.45 -9.80 -19.57
CA PRO A 87 6.65 -10.99 -19.84
C PRO A 87 6.91 -12.15 -18.86
N SER A 88 8.00 -12.11 -18.09
CA SER A 88 8.29 -13.13 -17.07
C SER A 88 7.36 -13.08 -15.87
N VAL A 89 6.66 -11.95 -15.67
CA VAL A 89 5.71 -11.82 -14.56
C VAL A 89 4.45 -12.60 -14.89
N PRO A 90 4.04 -13.57 -14.03
CA PRO A 90 2.82 -14.33 -14.25
C PRO A 90 1.59 -13.46 -13.95
N ARG A 91 1.10 -12.74 -14.96
CA ARG A 91 -0.01 -11.76 -14.84
C ARG A 91 -1.21 -12.32 -14.09
N ALA A 92 -1.68 -13.51 -14.44
CA ALA A 92 -2.82 -14.15 -13.77
C ALA A 92 -2.61 -14.33 -12.26
N ARG A 93 -1.38 -14.66 -11.82
CA ARG A 93 -1.07 -14.77 -10.38
C ARG A 93 -1.02 -13.41 -9.70
N ILE A 94 -0.52 -12.37 -10.38
CA ILE A 94 -0.53 -11.01 -9.83
C ILE A 94 -1.95 -10.49 -9.69
N GLU A 95 -2.79 -10.71 -10.70
CA GLU A 95 -4.21 -10.33 -10.66
C GLU A 95 -4.95 -11.12 -9.57
N GLU A 96 -4.62 -12.40 -9.35
CA GLU A 96 -5.11 -13.15 -8.21
C GLU A 96 -4.70 -12.52 -6.86
N LEU A 97 -3.43 -12.15 -6.69
CA LEU A 97 -2.97 -11.47 -5.47
C LEU A 97 -3.66 -10.12 -5.27
N ALA A 98 -4.00 -9.42 -6.36
CA ALA A 98 -4.75 -8.16 -6.31
C ALA A 98 -6.20 -8.32 -5.81
N THR A 99 -6.74 -9.54 -5.81
CA THR A 99 -8.03 -9.84 -5.13
C THR A 99 -7.92 -9.85 -3.61
N LEU A 100 -6.69 -9.78 -3.07
CA LEU A 100 -6.38 -9.70 -1.64
C LEU A 100 -6.78 -10.93 -0.81
N ARG A 101 -7.23 -12.03 -1.44
CA ARG A 101 -7.57 -13.27 -0.72
C ARG A 101 -6.43 -13.83 0.13
N PHE A 102 -5.18 -13.62 -0.31
CA PHE A 102 -3.99 -14.02 0.44
C PHE A 102 -3.89 -13.29 1.80
N ILE A 103 -4.41 -12.06 1.91
CA ILE A 103 -4.45 -11.29 3.16
C ILE A 103 -5.40 -11.92 4.18
N GLU A 104 -6.55 -12.41 3.73
CA GLU A 104 -7.52 -13.10 4.60
C GLU A 104 -6.99 -14.43 5.12
N ARG A 105 -6.09 -15.07 4.35
CA ARG A 105 -5.45 -16.35 4.70
C ARG A 105 -4.13 -16.18 5.47
N ALA A 106 -3.72 -14.94 5.75
CA ALA A 106 -2.43 -14.62 6.35
C ALA A 106 -1.22 -15.22 5.58
N GLU A 107 -1.35 -15.35 4.26
CA GLU A 107 -0.27 -15.81 3.37
C GLU A 107 0.69 -14.65 3.06
N ASN A 108 1.96 -14.94 2.82
CA ASN A 108 2.97 -13.98 2.42
C ASN A 108 3.16 -13.95 0.90
N VAL A 109 3.81 -12.90 0.40
CA VAL A 109 4.23 -12.81 -1.01
C VAL A 109 5.71 -12.48 -1.05
N LEU A 110 6.48 -13.25 -1.79
CA LEU A 110 7.90 -13.01 -1.99
C LEU A 110 8.18 -12.73 -3.46
N LEU A 111 8.52 -11.47 -3.76
CA LEU A 111 8.91 -11.02 -5.10
C LEU A 111 10.44 -11.06 -5.21
N VAL A 112 10.96 -11.96 -6.04
CA VAL A 112 12.42 -12.19 -6.20
C VAL A 112 12.85 -11.85 -7.62
N GLY A 113 13.96 -11.13 -7.77
CA GLY A 113 14.50 -10.84 -9.10
C GLY A 113 15.48 -9.67 -9.12
N SER A 114 16.21 -9.50 -10.23
CA SER A 114 17.21 -8.45 -10.38
C SER A 114 16.67 -7.02 -10.17
N PRO A 115 17.52 -6.02 -9.91
CA PRO A 115 17.08 -4.62 -9.82
C PRO A 115 16.35 -4.15 -11.08
N GLY A 116 15.31 -3.32 -10.89
CA GLY A 116 14.58 -2.68 -11.98
C GLY A 116 13.57 -3.56 -12.73
N VAL A 117 13.35 -4.82 -12.34
CA VAL A 117 12.39 -5.72 -13.01
C VAL A 117 10.92 -5.53 -12.62
N GLY A 118 10.61 -4.59 -11.72
CA GLY A 118 9.22 -4.23 -11.36
C GLY A 118 8.71 -4.77 -10.02
N LYS A 119 9.54 -5.44 -9.20
CA LYS A 119 9.14 -5.99 -7.88
C LYS A 119 8.43 -4.96 -6.97
N THR A 120 9.09 -3.82 -6.73
CA THR A 120 8.54 -2.74 -5.90
C THR A 120 7.24 -2.17 -6.48
N HIS A 121 7.14 -2.03 -7.82
CA HIS A 121 5.91 -1.57 -8.47
C HIS A 121 4.76 -2.52 -8.15
N LEU A 122 4.94 -3.83 -8.33
CA LEU A 122 3.91 -4.82 -8.04
C LEU A 122 3.51 -4.82 -6.56
N ALA A 123 4.48 -4.71 -5.64
CA ALA A 123 4.20 -4.61 -4.21
C ALA A 123 3.40 -3.34 -3.85
N VAL A 124 3.75 -2.20 -4.44
CA VAL A 124 3.02 -0.92 -4.29
C VAL A 124 1.61 -1.05 -4.86
N ALA A 125 1.45 -1.63 -6.06
CA ALA A 125 0.15 -1.77 -6.71
C ALA A 125 -0.80 -2.65 -5.88
N ILE A 126 -0.35 -3.80 -5.41
CA ILE A 126 -1.13 -4.68 -4.51
C ILE A 126 -1.43 -3.95 -3.19
N GLY A 127 -0.45 -3.22 -2.64
CA GLY A 127 -0.64 -2.41 -1.44
C GLY A 127 -1.71 -1.33 -1.60
N ILE A 128 -1.77 -0.67 -2.76
CA ILE A 128 -2.81 0.33 -3.06
C ILE A 128 -4.19 -0.33 -3.14
N GLU A 129 -4.31 -1.50 -3.77
CA GLU A 129 -5.58 -2.25 -3.77
C GLU A 129 -6.01 -2.63 -2.36
N ALA A 130 -5.08 -3.05 -1.50
CA ALA A 130 -5.36 -3.30 -0.09
C ALA A 130 -5.86 -2.04 0.65
N VAL A 131 -5.28 -0.87 0.40
CA VAL A 131 -5.77 0.38 0.97
C VAL A 131 -7.17 0.75 0.46
N ARG A 132 -7.44 0.55 -0.84
CA ARG A 132 -8.75 0.76 -1.46
C ARG A 132 -9.81 -0.15 -0.86
N ALA A 133 -9.46 -1.40 -0.55
CA ALA A 133 -10.30 -2.35 0.18
C ALA A 133 -10.41 -2.05 1.69
N GLY A 134 -9.91 -0.91 2.16
CA GLY A 134 -10.01 -0.47 3.55
C GLY A 134 -9.08 -1.18 4.52
N ARG A 135 -8.06 -1.90 4.03
CA ARG A 135 -7.04 -2.55 4.86
C ARG A 135 -5.94 -1.56 5.26
N GLU A 136 -5.46 -1.68 6.50
CA GLU A 136 -4.28 -0.91 6.95
C GLU A 136 -3.02 -1.52 6.33
N VAL A 137 -2.31 -0.72 5.52
CA VAL A 137 -1.09 -1.11 4.83
C VAL A 137 0.06 -0.24 5.26
N ARG A 138 1.24 -0.83 5.38
CA ARG A 138 2.48 -0.10 5.60
C ARG A 138 3.56 -0.58 4.67
N PHE A 139 4.32 0.36 4.14
CA PHE A 139 5.42 0.14 3.24
C PHE A 139 6.69 0.71 3.87
N MET A 140 7.75 -0.09 3.88
CA MET A 140 9.05 0.36 4.34
C MET A 140 10.16 -0.39 3.62
N ASP A 141 11.24 0.33 3.33
CA ASP A 141 12.51 -0.29 2.96
C ASP A 141 13.05 -1.13 4.12
N CYS A 142 13.65 -2.28 3.83
CA CYS A 142 14.11 -3.25 4.83
C CYS A 142 15.18 -2.65 5.75
N ALA A 143 16.14 -1.89 5.21
CA ALA A 143 17.20 -1.30 6.01
C ALA A 143 16.64 -0.20 6.92
N ARG A 144 15.76 0.66 6.39
CA ARG A 144 15.08 1.69 7.19
C ARG A 144 14.19 1.09 8.28
N LEU A 145 13.54 -0.03 8.01
CA LEU A 145 12.72 -0.74 8.99
C LEU A 145 13.58 -1.23 10.16
N VAL A 146 14.74 -1.82 9.86
CA VAL A 146 15.67 -2.28 10.90
C VAL A 146 16.21 -1.10 11.70
N GLU A 147 16.68 -0.05 11.02
CA GLU A 147 17.21 1.17 11.67
C GLU A 147 16.19 1.76 12.65
N ASP A 148 14.93 1.86 12.22
CA ASP A 148 13.84 2.37 13.06
C ASP A 148 13.53 1.46 14.28
N LEU A 149 13.68 0.14 14.13
CA LEU A 149 13.52 -0.80 15.24
C LEU A 149 14.71 -0.73 16.21
N GLN A 150 15.94 -0.58 15.71
CA GLN A 150 17.15 -0.40 16.52
C GLN A 150 17.05 0.91 17.33
N ASP A 151 16.63 1.99 16.70
CA ASP A 151 16.36 3.27 17.34
C ASP A 151 15.30 3.14 18.45
N ALA A 152 14.21 2.42 18.17
CA ALA A 152 13.17 2.16 19.15
C ALA A 152 13.67 1.30 20.33
N GLN A 153 14.59 0.36 20.08
CA GLN A 153 15.25 -0.44 21.11
C GLN A 153 16.15 0.41 22.00
N ALA A 154 16.99 1.27 21.41
CA ALA A 154 17.85 2.19 22.15
C ALA A 154 17.04 3.15 23.04
N ARG A 155 15.83 3.54 22.59
CA ARG A 155 14.91 4.41 23.34
C ARG A 155 13.98 3.66 24.31
N GLY A 156 14.09 2.34 24.43
CA GLY A 156 13.24 1.54 25.33
C GLY A 156 11.78 1.42 24.92
N ILE A 157 11.44 1.72 23.66
CA ILE A 157 10.07 1.69 23.11
C ILE A 157 9.85 0.60 22.05
N LEU A 158 10.78 -0.35 21.92
CA LEU A 158 10.76 -1.42 20.92
C LEU A 158 9.42 -2.15 20.85
N LYS A 159 8.87 -2.55 22.00
CA LYS A 159 7.57 -3.27 22.05
C LYS A 159 6.45 -2.49 21.37
N LYS A 160 6.39 -1.17 21.56
CA LYS A 160 5.40 -0.29 20.90
C LYS A 160 5.66 -0.22 19.40
N ARG A 161 6.93 -0.17 18.98
CA ARG A 161 7.31 -0.06 17.57
C ARG A 161 7.13 -1.38 16.80
N LEU A 162 7.45 -2.52 17.40
CA LEU A 162 7.09 -3.83 16.87
C LEU A 162 5.58 -3.97 16.72
N LYS A 163 4.80 -3.61 17.76
CA LYS A 163 3.34 -3.65 17.69
C LYS A 163 2.78 -2.78 16.58
N TYR A 164 3.39 -1.60 16.37
CA TYR A 164 3.10 -0.74 15.23
C TYR A 164 3.17 -1.62 13.97
N TYR A 165 4.36 -2.06 13.52
CA TYR A 165 4.48 -2.80 12.25
C TYR A 165 3.74 -4.14 12.20
N ALA A 166 3.68 -4.88 13.30
CA ALA A 166 3.06 -6.19 13.36
C ALA A 166 1.53 -6.15 13.19
N HIS A 167 0.87 -5.04 13.56
CA HIS A 167 -0.59 -4.99 13.56
C HIS A 167 -1.21 -4.63 12.20
N SER A 168 -0.46 -4.02 11.28
CA SER A 168 -0.99 -3.69 9.95
C SER A 168 -1.44 -4.96 9.23
N LYS A 169 -2.58 -4.87 8.54
CA LYS A 169 -3.15 -6.00 7.76
C LYS A 169 -2.18 -6.46 6.68
N LEU A 170 -1.49 -5.51 6.06
CA LEU A 170 -0.40 -5.77 5.13
C LEU A 170 0.84 -4.98 5.55
N LEU A 171 1.99 -5.63 5.54
CA LEU A 171 3.30 -4.99 5.63
C LEU A 171 4.07 -5.30 4.36
N VAL A 172 4.59 -4.27 3.70
CA VAL A 172 5.49 -4.39 2.56
C VAL A 172 6.89 -4.05 3.05
N ILE A 173 7.81 -5.00 2.95
CA ILE A 173 9.23 -4.87 3.25
C ILE A 173 9.97 -4.88 1.91
N ASP A 174 10.41 -3.72 1.46
CA ASP A 174 11.06 -3.55 0.16
C ASP A 174 12.59 -3.70 0.29
N GLU A 175 13.24 -4.13 -0.80
CA GLU A 175 14.70 -4.19 -0.94
C GLU A 175 15.47 -5.04 0.11
N LEU A 176 14.88 -6.16 0.55
CA LEU A 176 15.61 -7.13 1.36
C LEU A 176 16.81 -7.68 0.57
N GLY A 177 18.01 -7.57 1.13
CA GLY A 177 19.25 -8.07 0.54
C GLY A 177 20.14 -7.02 -0.15
N TYR A 178 19.82 -5.73 -0.03
CA TYR A 178 20.68 -4.66 -0.54
C TYR A 178 21.77 -4.21 0.45
N LEU A 179 21.51 -4.30 1.76
CA LEU A 179 22.45 -3.94 2.82
C LEU A 179 22.62 -5.10 3.79
N ASP A 180 23.82 -5.21 4.36
CA ASP A 180 24.07 -6.09 5.50
C ASP A 180 23.37 -5.51 6.72
N ILE A 181 22.47 -6.30 7.30
CA ILE A 181 21.61 -5.89 8.40
C ILE A 181 22.29 -6.18 9.75
N GLY A 182 23.32 -7.04 9.75
CA GLY A 182 24.00 -7.54 10.95
C GLY A 182 23.09 -8.38 11.86
N GLU A 183 23.69 -9.07 12.83
CA GLU A 183 22.98 -9.98 13.76
C GLU A 183 21.87 -9.26 14.54
N GLY A 184 22.17 -8.08 15.11
CA GLY A 184 21.20 -7.32 15.89
C GLY A 184 19.99 -6.86 15.08
N GLY A 185 20.16 -6.57 13.78
CA GLY A 185 19.04 -6.26 12.91
C GLY A 185 18.24 -7.49 12.48
N ALA A 186 18.92 -8.63 12.29
CA ALA A 186 18.29 -9.91 12.01
C ALA A 186 17.35 -10.34 13.14
N ASP A 187 17.77 -10.20 14.39
CA ASP A 187 16.94 -10.50 15.57
C ASP A 187 15.66 -9.66 15.61
N LEU A 188 15.77 -8.36 15.30
CA LEU A 188 14.61 -7.45 15.29
C LEU A 188 13.64 -7.80 14.16
N LEU A 189 14.16 -8.11 12.97
CA LEU A 189 13.32 -8.57 11.86
C LEU A 189 12.67 -9.91 12.18
N PHE A 190 13.41 -10.84 12.79
CA PHE A 190 12.89 -12.11 13.25
C PHE A 190 11.74 -11.95 14.25
N GLN A 191 11.87 -11.07 15.24
CA GLN A 191 10.79 -10.76 16.19
C GLN A 191 9.55 -10.22 15.47
N LEU A 192 9.73 -9.31 14.50
CA LEU A 192 8.63 -8.75 13.73
C LEU A 192 7.93 -9.82 12.88
N ILE A 193 8.69 -10.60 12.10
CA ILE A 193 8.16 -11.66 11.25
C ILE A 193 7.47 -12.74 12.08
N SER A 194 8.07 -13.14 13.21
CA SER A 194 7.46 -14.10 14.14
C SER A 194 6.15 -13.61 14.72
N THR A 195 6.03 -12.31 15.01
CA THR A 195 4.76 -11.75 15.51
C THR A 195 3.67 -11.72 14.43
N ARG A 196 4.05 -11.64 13.15
CA ARG A 196 3.13 -11.61 12.01
C ARG A 196 2.76 -13.00 11.48
N TYR A 197 3.62 -13.99 11.70
CA TYR A 197 3.47 -15.37 11.24
C TYR A 197 2.08 -15.95 11.56
N GLU A 198 1.40 -16.53 10.56
CA GLU A 198 0.03 -17.07 10.62
C GLU A 198 -1.07 -16.07 11.07
N GLN A 199 -0.74 -14.79 11.23
CA GLN A 199 -1.68 -13.77 11.73
C GLN A 199 -1.89 -12.62 10.73
N ARG A 200 -0.86 -12.23 9.99
CA ARG A 200 -0.86 -11.07 9.09
C ARG A 200 0.05 -11.32 7.89
N SER A 201 -0.34 -10.80 6.73
CA SER A 201 0.40 -10.99 5.48
C SER A 201 1.54 -10.00 5.30
N THR A 202 2.65 -10.48 4.76
CA THR A 202 3.82 -9.66 4.45
C THR A 202 4.19 -9.82 2.98
N ILE A 203 4.40 -8.72 2.27
CA ILE A 203 5.03 -8.72 0.94
C ILE A 203 6.50 -8.37 1.14
N ILE A 204 7.39 -9.18 0.61
CA ILE A 204 8.83 -8.92 0.62
C ILE A 204 9.32 -8.81 -0.81
N THR A 205 10.10 -7.77 -1.11
CA THR A 205 10.85 -7.70 -2.37
C THR A 205 12.32 -7.93 -2.09
N THR A 206 12.98 -8.71 -2.94
CA THR A 206 14.40 -9.03 -2.79
C THR A 206 15.08 -9.26 -4.13
N ASN A 207 16.34 -8.88 -4.22
CA ASN A 207 17.25 -9.22 -5.32
C ASN A 207 18.03 -10.51 -5.08
N VAL A 208 17.97 -11.08 -3.88
CA VAL A 208 18.69 -12.29 -3.48
C VAL A 208 17.68 -13.41 -3.24
N GLY A 209 17.98 -14.61 -3.75
CA GLY A 209 17.18 -15.78 -3.43
C GLY A 209 17.30 -16.15 -1.95
N ILE A 210 16.38 -16.98 -1.45
CA ILE A 210 16.34 -17.41 -0.03
C ILE A 210 17.69 -17.98 0.43
N GLY A 211 18.37 -18.78 -0.42
CA GLY A 211 19.68 -19.35 -0.09
C GLY A 211 20.82 -18.33 0.07
N GLY A 212 20.61 -17.06 -0.27
CA GLY A 212 21.57 -15.99 -0.02
C GLY A 212 21.26 -15.13 1.19
N TRP A 213 20.17 -15.40 1.93
CA TRP A 213 19.74 -14.61 3.07
C TRP A 213 20.72 -14.68 4.25
N GLY A 214 21.46 -15.78 4.40
CA GLY A 214 22.53 -15.89 5.41
C GLY A 214 23.54 -14.75 5.36
N LYS A 215 23.98 -14.38 4.15
CA LYS A 215 24.88 -13.24 3.93
C LYS A 215 24.25 -11.88 4.24
N VAL A 216 22.92 -11.77 4.14
CA VAL A 216 22.19 -10.51 4.40
C VAL A 216 22.01 -10.28 5.90
N PHE A 217 21.79 -11.37 6.64
CA PHE A 217 21.54 -11.34 8.07
C PHE A 217 22.80 -11.53 8.93
N GLY A 218 23.92 -11.92 8.33
CA GLY A 218 25.18 -12.21 9.03
C GLY A 218 25.20 -13.58 9.72
N ASP A 219 24.05 -14.27 9.80
CA ASP A 219 23.89 -15.58 10.42
C ASP A 219 22.92 -16.46 9.60
N ASP A 220 23.40 -17.65 9.22
CA ASP A 220 22.61 -18.65 8.50
C ASP A 220 21.46 -19.21 9.35
N VAL A 221 21.61 -19.25 10.68
CA VAL A 221 20.58 -19.76 11.60
C VAL A 221 19.40 -18.79 11.65
N ALA A 222 19.66 -17.51 11.92
CA ALA A 222 18.65 -16.45 11.87
C ALA A 222 17.99 -16.37 10.49
N ALA A 223 18.78 -16.42 9.41
CA ALA A 223 18.26 -16.39 8.05
C ALA A 223 17.30 -17.55 7.77
N SER A 224 17.67 -18.78 8.17
CA SER A 224 16.84 -19.97 8.03
C SER A 224 15.54 -19.84 8.83
N ALA A 225 15.61 -19.34 10.07
CA ALA A 225 14.44 -19.17 10.93
C ALA A 225 13.45 -18.11 10.42
N ILE A 226 13.95 -17.02 9.80
CA ILE A 226 13.12 -16.02 9.12
C ILE A 226 12.51 -16.62 7.85
N ALA A 227 13.34 -17.27 7.02
CA ALA A 227 12.90 -17.87 5.76
C ALA A 227 11.80 -18.91 5.97
N ASP A 228 11.94 -19.78 6.98
CA ASP A 228 10.95 -20.78 7.37
C ASP A 228 9.57 -20.15 7.61
N ARG A 229 9.50 -19.14 8.48
CA ARG A 229 8.25 -18.42 8.80
C ARG A 229 7.67 -17.66 7.61
N VAL A 230 8.53 -17.01 6.83
CA VAL A 230 8.07 -16.26 5.65
C VAL A 230 7.53 -17.21 4.59
N CYS A 231 8.19 -18.35 4.36
CA CYS A 231 7.97 -19.21 3.21
C CYS A 231 6.98 -20.35 3.46
N HIS A 232 6.61 -20.66 4.71
CA HIS A 232 5.66 -21.75 5.01
C HIS A 232 4.31 -21.55 4.29
N HIS A 233 3.75 -20.34 4.34
CA HIS A 233 2.55 -19.95 3.59
C HIS A 233 2.87 -18.75 2.70
N CYS A 234 3.42 -19.00 1.51
CA CYS A 234 3.96 -17.93 0.66
C CYS A 234 3.74 -18.14 -0.83
N HIS A 235 3.40 -17.05 -1.50
CA HIS A 235 3.42 -16.93 -2.96
C HIS A 235 4.79 -16.41 -3.41
N VAL A 236 5.65 -17.31 -3.90
CA VAL A 236 6.95 -16.92 -4.44
C VAL A 236 6.83 -16.61 -5.94
N ILE A 237 7.13 -15.37 -6.31
CA ILE A 237 7.12 -14.89 -7.69
C ILE A 237 8.54 -14.48 -8.08
N LYS A 238 9.14 -15.26 -8.98
CA LYS A 238 10.45 -14.98 -9.54
C LYS A 238 10.26 -14.19 -10.84
N ILE A 239 10.93 -13.05 -10.93
CA ILE A 239 10.85 -12.12 -12.07
C ILE A 239 12.23 -12.03 -12.70
N THR A 240 12.30 -12.33 -13.99
CA THR A 240 13.54 -12.32 -14.77
C THR A 240 13.36 -11.41 -15.98
N GLY A 241 14.31 -10.50 -16.21
CA GLY A 241 14.19 -9.59 -17.34
C GLY A 241 15.14 -8.40 -17.22
N ARG A 242 15.07 -7.52 -18.20
CA ARG A 242 15.86 -6.28 -18.20
C ARG A 242 15.31 -5.31 -17.17
N SER A 243 16.18 -4.43 -16.66
CA SER A 243 15.75 -3.29 -15.86
C SER A 243 14.88 -2.34 -16.69
N TYR A 244 13.66 -2.08 -16.22
CA TYR A 244 12.75 -1.07 -16.79
C TYR A 244 13.35 0.34 -16.72
N ARG A 245 14.23 0.59 -15.73
CA ARG A 245 14.94 1.87 -15.57
C ARG A 245 15.93 2.14 -16.72
N LEU A 246 16.30 1.10 -17.48
CA LEU A 246 17.23 1.16 -18.61
C LEU A 246 16.55 0.85 -19.95
N LYS A 247 15.22 0.98 -20.02
CA LYS A 247 14.44 0.62 -21.22
C LYS A 247 14.81 1.43 -22.46
N ASP A 248 15.17 2.70 -22.27
CA ASP A 248 15.52 3.62 -23.35
C ASP A 248 17.00 3.55 -23.74
N LEU A 249 17.83 2.80 -22.98
CA LEU A 249 19.22 2.57 -23.37
C LEU A 249 19.33 1.49 -24.47
N PRO A 250 20.19 1.71 -25.48
CA PRO A 250 20.49 0.72 -26.50
C PRO A 250 20.80 -0.65 -25.90
N ARG A 251 20.41 -1.71 -26.61
CA ARG A 251 20.89 -3.06 -26.27
C ARG A 251 22.37 -3.11 -26.56
N GLU A 252 23.20 -3.26 -25.53
CA GLU A 252 24.54 -3.82 -25.73
C GLU A 252 24.35 -5.19 -26.38
N ARG A 253 24.72 -5.27 -27.66
CA ARG A 253 24.88 -6.55 -28.35
C ARG A 253 26.03 -7.24 -27.63
N ARG A 254 25.74 -8.18 -26.73
CA ARG A 254 26.80 -9.07 -26.25
C ARG A 254 27.38 -9.75 -27.49
N GLY A 255 28.65 -9.47 -27.77
CA GLY A 255 29.37 -10.13 -28.84
C GLY A 255 29.26 -11.64 -28.63
N THR A 256 28.75 -12.32 -29.63
CA THR A 256 29.06 -13.73 -29.87
C THR A 256 30.55 -13.80 -30.16
N GLU A 257 31.32 -14.32 -29.20
CA GLU A 257 32.52 -15.09 -29.51
C GLU A 257 32.12 -16.43 -30.12
#